data_AF-A0A267EQW6-F1
#
_entry.id   AF-A0A267EQW6-F1
#
_cell.length_a   1.000
_cell.length_b   1.000
_cell.length_c   1.000
_cell.angle_alpha   90.00
_cell.angle_beta   90.00
_cell.angle_gamma   90.00
#
_symmetry.space_group_name_H-M   'P 1'
#
loop_
_entity.id
_entity.type
_entity.pdbx_description
1 polymer ?
#
loop_
_entity_poly.entity_id
_entity_poly.type
_entity_poly.pdbx_seq_one_letter_code
_entity_poly.pdbx_strand_id
1 'polypeptide(L)'
;MRRSSLMTNVKSLRDEQERVQKKTFTNWVNTYLITCQPPCKISDLFTEIKDGTRLLLLLEVLSGNKLQKENRGNMQRVHCLSNVRTALSFLESKQIKLVNINPADIVDGKPTIVLGLMWTIILYFQIEEQEDMIRKSLEGTELAERGELFKGSAKKALLAWAQNNLGDKYDVDLKDFGSSWRDGAAFNAMVHNIDPSLVDMDALRSRSNRENLEAAFQAAEN
;
A
#
# COMPACT_ATOMS: atom_id res chain seq x y z
N MET A 1 -10.48 37.13 -2.76
CA MET A 1 -9.15 36.64 -2.29
C MET A 1 -9.20 35.38 -1.42
N ARG A 2 -9.94 35.31 -0.30
CA ARG A 2 -9.90 34.14 0.62
C ARG A 2 -10.34 32.79 0.02
N ARG A 3 -11.36 32.74 -0.83
CA ARG A 3 -11.82 31.49 -1.49
C ARG A 3 -10.80 30.92 -2.51
N SER A 4 -10.08 31.80 -3.21
CA SER A 4 -9.06 31.41 -4.19
C SER A 4 -7.82 30.80 -3.49
N SER A 5 -7.38 31.37 -2.37
CA SER A 5 -6.28 30.82 -1.56
C SER A 5 -6.61 29.45 -0.93
N LEU A 6 -7.85 29.25 -0.47
CA LEU A 6 -8.28 27.94 0.06
C LEU A 6 -8.29 26.85 -1.02
N MET A 7 -8.77 27.17 -2.24
CA MET A 7 -8.78 26.22 -3.35
C MET A 7 -7.36 25.85 -3.81
N THR A 8 -6.44 26.80 -3.82
CA THR A 8 -5.02 26.55 -4.12
C THR A 8 -4.38 25.63 -3.10
N ASN A 9 -4.64 25.84 -1.80
CA ASN A 9 -4.09 25.00 -0.73
C ASN A 9 -4.68 23.58 -0.74
N VAL A 10 -5.98 23.43 -1.03
CA VAL A 10 -6.61 22.10 -1.15
C VAL A 10 -6.04 21.35 -2.35
N LYS A 11 -5.80 22.04 -3.47
CA LYS A 11 -5.19 21.44 -4.65
C LYS A 11 -3.75 20.99 -4.38
N SER A 12 -2.93 21.85 -3.76
CA SER A 12 -1.54 21.50 -3.44
C SER A 12 -1.44 20.30 -2.47
N LEU A 13 -2.34 20.21 -1.50
CA LEU A 13 -2.40 19.07 -0.58
C LEU A 13 -2.80 17.78 -1.30
N ARG A 14 -3.76 17.84 -2.22
CA ARG A 14 -4.15 16.68 -3.03
C ARG A 14 -3.02 16.23 -3.96
N ASP A 15 -2.36 17.16 -4.62
CA ASP A 15 -1.25 16.87 -5.54
C ASP A 15 -0.08 16.22 -4.78
N GLU A 16 0.21 16.71 -3.56
CA GLU A 16 1.24 16.12 -2.71
C GLU A 16 0.85 14.72 -2.20
N GLN A 17 -0.41 14.52 -1.81
CA GLN A 17 -0.91 13.18 -1.45
C GLN A 17 -0.81 12.20 -2.62
N GLU A 18 -1.18 12.63 -3.83
CA GLU A 18 -1.04 11.82 -5.04
C GLU A 18 0.43 11.47 -5.31
N ARG A 19 1.33 12.44 -5.17
CA ARG A 19 2.77 12.25 -5.36
C ARG A 19 3.34 11.23 -4.37
N VAL A 20 3.00 11.36 -3.09
CA VAL A 20 3.43 10.42 -2.03
C VAL A 20 2.85 9.04 -2.29
N GLN A 21 1.55 8.94 -2.57
CA GLN A 21 0.89 7.66 -2.86
C GLN A 21 1.48 6.97 -4.08
N LYS A 22 1.71 7.71 -5.18
CA LYS A 22 2.41 7.22 -6.37
C LYS A 22 3.77 6.67 -6.00
N LYS A 23 4.59 7.41 -5.25
CA LYS A 23 5.93 6.95 -4.84
C LYS A 23 5.85 5.67 -4.01
N THR A 24 4.95 5.62 -3.02
CA THR A 24 4.75 4.44 -2.17
C THR A 24 4.35 3.22 -3.00
N PHE A 25 3.38 3.37 -3.91
CA PHE A 25 2.93 2.26 -4.76
C PHE A 25 4.00 1.84 -5.77
N THR A 26 4.75 2.78 -6.37
CA THR A 26 5.89 2.46 -7.23
C THR A 26 6.94 1.63 -6.48
N ASN A 27 7.30 2.05 -5.26
CA ASN A 27 8.27 1.32 -4.44
C ASN A 27 7.76 -0.07 -4.09
N TRP A 28 6.49 -0.18 -3.67
CA TRP A 28 5.84 -1.45 -3.40
C TRP A 28 5.84 -2.39 -4.61
N VAL A 29 5.46 -1.91 -5.80
CA VAL A 29 5.53 -2.72 -7.03
C VAL A 29 6.96 -3.22 -7.27
N ASN A 30 7.95 -2.36 -7.05
CA ASN A 30 9.35 -2.71 -7.27
C ASN A 30 9.90 -3.75 -6.30
N THR A 31 9.34 -3.91 -5.09
CA THR A 31 9.75 -5.01 -4.18
C THR A 31 9.42 -6.38 -4.76
N TYR A 32 8.43 -6.48 -5.65
CA TYR A 32 8.05 -7.72 -6.33
C TYR A 32 8.63 -7.83 -7.73
N LEU A 33 8.67 -6.75 -8.52
CA LEU A 33 9.20 -6.83 -9.88
C LEU A 33 10.71 -7.13 -9.91
N ILE A 34 11.46 -6.74 -8.88
CA ILE A 34 12.89 -7.05 -8.81
C ILE A 34 13.18 -8.55 -8.60
N THR A 35 12.20 -9.32 -8.10
CA THR A 35 12.32 -10.77 -7.93
C THR A 35 11.99 -11.55 -9.20
N CYS A 36 11.55 -10.87 -10.27
CA CYS A 36 11.31 -11.49 -11.57
C CYS A 36 12.62 -11.94 -12.23
N GLN A 37 12.53 -12.89 -13.16
CA GLN A 37 13.65 -13.27 -14.04
C GLN A 37 13.29 -12.98 -15.50
N PRO A 38 13.93 -12.01 -16.18
CA PRO A 38 14.94 -11.08 -15.64
C PRO A 38 14.32 -10.03 -14.68
N PRO A 39 15.12 -9.47 -13.75
CA PRO A 39 14.65 -8.42 -12.82
C PRO A 39 14.09 -7.21 -13.55
N CYS A 40 13.01 -6.65 -13.02
CA CYS A 40 12.38 -5.46 -13.55
C CYS A 40 12.20 -4.41 -12.46
N LYS A 41 12.32 -3.14 -12.87
CA LYS A 41 11.94 -2.00 -12.05
C LYS A 41 11.13 -1.02 -12.89
N ILE A 42 10.17 -0.37 -12.28
CA ILE A 42 9.46 0.79 -12.83
C ILE A 42 9.88 2.07 -12.11
N SER A 43 9.98 3.14 -12.88
CA SER A 43 10.29 4.50 -12.46
C SER A 43 9.04 5.37 -12.37
N ASP A 44 8.11 5.21 -13.32
CA ASP A 44 6.83 5.92 -13.33
C ASP A 44 5.66 4.95 -13.51
N LEU A 45 4.92 4.75 -12.41
CA LEU A 45 3.75 3.90 -12.36
C LEU A 45 2.68 4.23 -13.40
N PHE A 46 2.45 5.51 -13.73
CA PHE A 46 1.35 5.90 -14.62
C PHE A 46 1.67 5.65 -16.09
N THR A 47 2.95 5.59 -16.45
CA THR A 47 3.38 5.35 -17.82
C THR A 47 3.71 3.88 -18.05
N GLU A 48 4.38 3.23 -17.10
CA GLU A 48 4.93 1.88 -17.28
C GLU A 48 3.91 0.76 -17.03
N ILE A 49 2.73 1.08 -16.49
CA ILE A 49 1.63 0.11 -16.34
C ILE A 49 0.71 0.05 -17.58
N LYS A 50 0.82 1.03 -18.50
CA LYS A 50 -0.16 1.28 -19.57
C LYS A 50 -0.28 0.14 -20.58
N ASP A 51 0.81 -0.60 -20.81
CA ASP A 51 0.82 -1.73 -21.74
C ASP A 51 0.27 -3.03 -21.12
N GLY A 52 0.00 -3.02 -19.82
CA GLY A 52 -0.48 -4.14 -19.02
C GLY A 52 0.58 -5.21 -18.72
N THR A 53 1.78 -5.15 -19.30
CA THR A 53 2.80 -6.19 -19.15
C THR A 53 3.35 -6.23 -17.73
N ARG A 54 3.67 -5.06 -17.15
CA ARG A 54 4.16 -4.97 -15.77
C ARG A 54 3.09 -5.29 -14.75
N LEU A 55 1.83 -4.96 -15.06
CA LEU A 55 0.68 -5.33 -14.23
C LEU A 55 0.50 -6.84 -14.18
N LEU A 56 0.56 -7.52 -15.32
CA LEU A 56 0.48 -8.98 -15.39
C LEU A 56 1.65 -9.62 -14.64
N LEU A 57 2.89 -9.18 -14.87
CA LEU A 57 4.06 -9.70 -14.15
C LEU A 57 3.92 -9.57 -12.62
N LEU A 58 3.45 -8.42 -12.15
CA LEU A 58 3.17 -8.21 -10.73
C LEU A 58 2.17 -9.25 -10.19
N LEU A 59 1.06 -9.46 -10.91
CA LEU A 59 0.05 -10.45 -10.51
C LEU A 59 0.57 -11.89 -10.58
N GLU A 60 1.46 -12.20 -11.53
CA GLU A 60 2.15 -13.49 -11.58
C GLU A 60 3.00 -13.71 -10.33
N VAL A 61 3.78 -12.70 -9.91
CA VAL A 61 4.65 -12.79 -8.72
C VAL A 61 3.81 -12.89 -7.44
N LEU A 62 2.79 -12.05 -7.29
CA LEU A 62 1.95 -12.02 -6.09
C LEU A 62 1.17 -13.32 -5.91
N SER A 63 0.62 -13.88 -6.99
CA SER A 63 -0.28 -15.04 -6.90
C SER A 63 0.41 -16.38 -7.16
N GLY A 64 1.65 -16.39 -7.63
CA GLY A 64 2.36 -17.58 -8.11
C GLY A 64 1.82 -18.18 -9.42
N ASN A 65 0.76 -17.61 -10.01
CA ASN A 65 0.14 -18.14 -11.23
C ASN A 65 0.75 -17.54 -12.49
N LYS A 66 0.89 -18.33 -13.56
CA LYS A 66 1.27 -17.81 -14.87
C LYS A 66 0.06 -17.23 -15.60
N LEU A 67 0.22 -16.02 -16.12
CA LEU A 67 -0.83 -15.29 -16.83
C LEU A 67 -0.47 -15.13 -18.31
N GLN A 68 -1.49 -15.18 -19.16
CA GLN A 68 -1.32 -14.95 -20.59
C GLN A 68 -0.96 -13.48 -20.84
N LYS A 69 0.15 -13.24 -21.54
CA LYS A 69 0.64 -11.90 -21.86
C LYS A 69 0.95 -11.78 -23.34
N GLU A 70 0.41 -10.74 -23.96
CA GLU A 70 0.86 -10.30 -25.26
C GLU A 70 2.14 -9.49 -25.08
N ASN A 71 3.26 -10.06 -25.53
CA ASN A 71 4.56 -9.41 -25.48
C ASN A 71 5.17 -9.44 -26.89
N ARG A 72 4.82 -8.44 -27.70
CA ARG A 72 5.26 -8.30 -29.09
C ARG A 72 6.21 -7.11 -29.20
N GLY A 73 7.16 -7.17 -30.14
CA GLY A 73 8.11 -6.07 -30.38
C GLY A 73 7.44 -4.74 -30.79
N ASN A 74 6.21 -4.78 -31.31
CA ASN A 74 5.39 -3.59 -31.58
C ASN A 74 4.04 -3.70 -30.86
N MET A 75 3.94 -3.10 -29.68
CA MET A 75 2.71 -3.07 -28.87
C MET A 75 1.79 -1.95 -29.35
N GLN A 76 0.64 -2.32 -29.91
CA GLN A 76 -0.43 -1.40 -30.26
C GLN A 76 -1.44 -1.32 -29.11
N ARG A 77 -2.26 -0.26 -29.10
CA ARG A 77 -3.28 -0.03 -28.07
C ARG A 77 -4.21 -1.25 -27.86
N VAL A 78 -4.53 -1.98 -28.92
CA VAL A 78 -5.35 -3.20 -28.84
C VAL A 78 -4.68 -4.30 -28.01
N HIS A 79 -3.36 -4.48 -28.14
CA HIS A 79 -2.57 -5.43 -27.35
C HIS A 79 -2.49 -4.97 -25.89
N CYS A 80 -2.28 -3.67 -25.65
CA CYS A 80 -2.29 -3.10 -24.29
C CYS A 80 -3.64 -3.33 -23.60
N LEU A 81 -4.75 -3.08 -24.30
CA LEU A 81 -6.10 -3.34 -23.79
C LEU A 81 -6.32 -4.82 -23.50
N SER A 82 -5.81 -5.72 -24.35
CA SER A 82 -5.86 -7.16 -24.15
C SER A 82 -5.16 -7.57 -22.84
N ASN A 83 -3.90 -7.13 -22.65
CA ASN A 83 -3.14 -7.39 -21.44
C ASN A 83 -3.82 -6.86 -20.17
N VAL A 84 -4.28 -5.61 -20.20
CA VAL A 84 -4.99 -5.01 -19.06
C VAL A 84 -6.28 -5.77 -18.76
N ARG A 85 -7.06 -6.17 -19.77
CA ARG A 85 -8.27 -6.99 -19.58
C ARG A 85 -7.94 -8.33 -18.93
N THR A 86 -6.88 -9.01 -19.37
CA THR A 86 -6.43 -10.26 -18.73
C THR A 86 -6.11 -10.04 -17.25
N ALA A 87 -5.43 -8.95 -16.91
CA ALA A 87 -5.14 -8.61 -15.51
C ALA A 87 -6.42 -8.36 -14.70
N LEU A 88 -7.36 -7.58 -15.24
CA LEU A 88 -8.62 -7.30 -14.55
C LEU A 88 -9.49 -8.55 -14.40
N SER A 89 -9.62 -9.39 -15.43
CA SER A 89 -10.36 -10.65 -15.34
C SER A 89 -9.73 -11.63 -14.35
N PHE A 90 -8.40 -11.63 -14.22
CA PHE A 90 -7.74 -12.39 -13.16
C PHE A 90 -8.15 -11.91 -11.77
N LEU A 91 -8.16 -10.59 -11.52
CA LEU A 91 -8.61 -10.03 -10.25
C LEU A 91 -10.08 -10.35 -9.97
N GLU A 92 -10.96 -10.27 -10.97
CA GLU A 92 -12.36 -10.66 -10.85
C GLU A 92 -12.54 -12.14 -10.52
N SER A 93 -11.69 -13.03 -11.09
CA SER A 93 -11.69 -14.46 -10.75
C SER A 93 -11.38 -14.73 -9.28
N LYS A 94 -10.68 -13.80 -8.61
CA LYS A 94 -10.39 -13.79 -7.17
C LYS A 94 -11.47 -13.11 -6.33
N GLN A 95 -12.67 -12.85 -6.91
CA GLN A 95 -13.81 -12.19 -6.25
C GLN A 95 -13.55 -10.72 -5.86
N ILE A 96 -12.59 -10.06 -6.50
CA ILE A 96 -12.28 -8.65 -6.29
C ILE A 96 -13.26 -7.79 -7.10
N LYS A 97 -13.89 -6.80 -6.45
CA LYS A 97 -14.82 -5.89 -7.12
C LYS A 97 -14.07 -4.67 -7.68
N LEU A 98 -14.00 -4.57 -9.00
CA LEU A 98 -13.32 -3.48 -9.72
C LEU A 98 -14.29 -2.32 -10.04
N VAL A 99 -14.77 -1.63 -9.00
CA VAL A 99 -15.74 -0.53 -9.16
C VAL A 99 -15.07 0.67 -9.83
N ASN A 100 -15.65 1.16 -10.94
CA ASN A 100 -15.16 2.30 -11.72
C ASN A 100 -13.74 2.15 -12.28
N ILE A 101 -13.30 0.92 -12.58
CA ILE A 101 -12.01 0.66 -13.24
C ILE A 101 -12.27 0.19 -14.67
N ASN A 102 -11.97 1.03 -15.65
CA ASN A 102 -12.07 0.68 -17.07
C ASN A 102 -10.66 0.41 -17.66
N PRO A 103 -10.45 -0.70 -18.39
CA PRO A 103 -9.19 -0.99 -19.08
C PRO A 103 -8.63 0.19 -19.90
N ALA A 104 -9.49 0.94 -20.60
CA ALA A 104 -9.05 2.06 -21.42
C ALA A 104 -8.39 3.18 -20.59
N ASP A 105 -8.91 3.44 -19.39
CA ASP A 105 -8.38 4.47 -18.50
C ASP A 105 -7.00 4.12 -17.94
N ILE A 106 -6.73 2.82 -17.74
CA ILE A 106 -5.42 2.29 -17.35
C ILE A 106 -4.44 2.40 -18.53
N VAL A 107 -4.85 2.01 -19.73
CA VAL A 107 -4.04 2.13 -20.96
C VAL A 107 -3.76 3.60 -21.30
N ASP A 108 -4.62 4.53 -20.88
CA ASP A 108 -4.38 5.98 -21.00
C ASP A 108 -3.45 6.51 -19.90
N GLY A 109 -3.31 5.78 -18.79
CA GLY A 109 -2.48 6.15 -17.65
C GLY A 109 -3.14 7.17 -16.73
N LYS A 110 -4.47 7.14 -16.59
CA LYS A 110 -5.20 8.10 -15.74
C LYS A 110 -4.82 7.92 -14.26
N PRO A 111 -4.19 8.91 -13.60
CA PRO A 111 -3.61 8.76 -12.25
C PRO A 111 -4.57 8.16 -11.21
N THR A 112 -5.77 8.71 -11.07
CA THR A 112 -6.76 8.27 -10.08
C THR A 112 -7.19 6.81 -10.29
N ILE A 113 -7.31 6.36 -11.54
CA ILE A 113 -7.71 4.99 -11.86
C ILE A 113 -6.56 4.02 -11.61
N VAL A 114 -5.34 4.38 -12.01
CA VAL A 114 -4.14 3.56 -11.76
C VAL A 114 -3.90 3.42 -10.26
N LEU A 115 -3.96 4.52 -9.49
CA LEU A 115 -3.81 4.47 -8.03
C LEU A 115 -4.92 3.65 -7.37
N GLY A 116 -6.18 3.80 -7.81
CA GLY A 116 -7.29 3.00 -7.31
C GLY A 116 -7.13 1.51 -7.57
N LEU A 117 -6.66 1.13 -8.76
CA LEU A 117 -6.35 -0.26 -9.10
C LEU A 117 -5.21 -0.80 -8.22
N MET A 118 -4.09 -0.07 -8.13
CA MET A 118 -2.95 -0.50 -7.33
C MET A 118 -3.31 -0.68 -5.87
N TRP A 119 -4.07 0.26 -5.31
CA TRP A 119 -4.60 0.16 -3.95
C TRP A 119 -5.45 -1.10 -3.76
N THR A 120 -6.32 -1.41 -4.72
CA THR A 120 -7.16 -2.62 -4.69
C THR A 120 -6.30 -3.89 -4.67
N ILE A 121 -5.25 -3.95 -5.49
CA ILE A 121 -4.32 -5.08 -5.54
C ILE A 121 -3.55 -5.22 -4.22
N ILE A 122 -3.00 -4.12 -3.69
CA ILE A 122 -2.26 -4.09 -2.43
C ILE A 122 -3.15 -4.60 -1.29
N LEU A 123 -4.35 -4.04 -1.15
CA LEU A 123 -5.29 -4.45 -0.11
C LEU A 123 -5.61 -5.94 -0.21
N TYR A 124 -5.88 -6.44 -1.41
CA TYR A 124 -6.22 -7.85 -1.56
C TYR A 124 -5.06 -8.76 -1.18
N PHE A 125 -3.87 -8.59 -1.77
CA PHE A 125 -2.76 -9.53 -1.59
C PHE A 125 -2.03 -9.40 -0.25
N GLN A 126 -1.97 -8.20 0.34
CA GLN A 126 -1.28 -8.02 1.63
C GLN A 126 -2.20 -8.22 2.82
N ILE A 127 -3.51 -8.05 2.64
CA ILE A 127 -4.45 -7.99 3.77
C ILE A 127 -5.56 -9.04 3.64
N GLU A 128 -6.30 -9.07 2.53
CA GLU A 128 -7.45 -9.99 2.39
C GLU A 128 -7.00 -11.45 2.16
N GLU A 129 -5.95 -11.72 1.39
CA GLU A 129 -5.43 -13.08 1.19
C GLU A 129 -4.76 -13.63 2.46
N GLN A 130 -4.21 -12.76 3.30
CA GLN A 130 -3.59 -13.14 4.57
C GLN A 130 -4.60 -13.17 5.73
N GLU A 131 -5.90 -12.98 5.47
CA GLU A 131 -6.93 -12.85 6.50
C GLU A 131 -6.98 -14.08 7.41
N ASP A 132 -6.84 -15.30 6.88
CA ASP A 132 -6.83 -16.52 7.71
C ASP A 132 -5.62 -16.59 8.66
N MET A 133 -4.46 -16.05 8.26
CA MET A 133 -3.29 -15.97 9.13
C MET A 133 -3.49 -14.91 10.21
N ILE A 134 -4.04 -13.74 9.84
CA ILE A 134 -4.36 -12.64 10.75
C ILE A 134 -5.45 -13.07 11.75
N ARG A 135 -6.44 -13.84 11.30
CA ARG A 135 -7.48 -14.44 12.17
C ARG A 135 -6.85 -15.32 13.23
N LYS A 136 -5.98 -16.27 12.82
CA LYS A 136 -5.29 -17.18 13.74
C LYS A 136 -4.40 -16.46 14.73
N SER A 137 -3.71 -15.38 14.33
CA SER A 137 -2.87 -14.62 15.27
C SER A 137 -3.68 -13.77 16.26
N LEU A 138 -4.96 -13.53 15.97
CA LEU A 138 -5.89 -12.79 16.83
C LEU A 138 -6.85 -13.72 17.60
N GLU A 139 -6.78 -15.04 17.39
CA GLU A 139 -7.54 -16.02 18.18
C GLU A 139 -7.21 -15.86 19.68
N GLY A 140 -8.26 -15.68 20.51
CA GLY A 140 -8.13 -15.40 21.94
C GLY A 140 -8.12 -13.92 22.33
N THR A 141 -8.23 -13.00 21.36
CA THR A 141 -8.50 -11.57 21.63
C THR A 141 -10.00 -11.29 21.57
N GLU A 142 -10.49 -10.31 22.35
CA GLU A 142 -11.91 -9.89 22.34
C GLU A 142 -12.42 -9.50 20.94
N LEU A 143 -11.51 -9.16 20.02
CA LEU A 143 -11.80 -8.79 18.63
C LEU A 143 -12.19 -9.99 17.77
N ALA A 144 -11.55 -11.16 17.99
CA ALA A 144 -11.88 -12.38 17.27
C ALA A 144 -13.25 -12.93 17.71
N GLU A 145 -13.59 -12.80 19.00
CA GLU A 145 -14.87 -13.25 19.56
C GLU A 145 -16.07 -12.47 19.05
N ARG A 146 -15.89 -11.19 18.67
CA ARG A 146 -16.97 -10.33 18.15
C ARG A 146 -17.31 -10.59 16.68
N GLY A 147 -16.57 -11.44 15.96
CA GLY A 147 -16.86 -11.80 14.57
C GLY A 147 -16.79 -10.63 13.59
N GLU A 148 -16.13 -9.52 13.94
CA GLU A 148 -16.04 -8.30 13.12
C GLU A 148 -15.03 -8.42 11.96
N LEU A 149 -14.56 -9.62 11.62
CA LEU A 149 -13.67 -9.91 10.49
C LEU A 149 -14.41 -9.96 9.15
N PHE A 150 -14.90 -8.81 8.68
CA PHE A 150 -15.36 -8.63 7.30
C PHE A 150 -14.94 -7.27 6.73
N LYS A 151 -14.80 -7.16 5.40
CA LYS A 151 -14.32 -6.01 4.59
C LYS A 151 -14.32 -4.66 5.34
N GLY A 152 -13.12 -4.16 5.61
CA GLY A 152 -12.89 -3.00 6.49
C GLY A 152 -12.42 -3.37 7.90
N SER A 153 -12.55 -4.65 8.28
CA SER A 153 -12.04 -5.20 9.53
C SER A 153 -10.53 -5.13 9.64
N ALA A 154 -9.79 -5.46 8.59
CA ALA A 154 -8.35 -5.58 8.73
C ALA A 154 -7.67 -4.27 9.11
N LYS A 155 -8.18 -3.12 8.65
CA LYS A 155 -7.73 -1.81 9.15
C LYS A 155 -8.02 -1.64 10.65
N LYS A 156 -9.22 -2.01 11.11
CA LYS A 156 -9.56 -1.97 12.54
C LYS A 156 -8.72 -2.95 13.36
N ALA A 157 -8.52 -4.17 12.86
CA ALA A 157 -7.72 -5.21 13.48
C ALA A 157 -6.25 -4.79 13.58
N LEU A 158 -5.68 -4.21 12.53
CA LEU A 158 -4.33 -3.64 12.54
C LEU A 158 -4.22 -2.48 13.54
N LEU A 159 -5.22 -1.60 13.59
CA LEU A 159 -5.23 -0.49 14.57
C LEU A 159 -5.30 -1.03 16.00
N ALA A 160 -6.18 -1.99 16.25
CA ALA A 160 -6.35 -2.60 17.56
C ALA A 160 -5.12 -3.41 17.98
N TRP A 161 -4.48 -4.12 17.04
CA TRP A 161 -3.19 -4.76 17.27
C TRP A 161 -2.13 -3.72 17.67
N ALA A 162 -2.05 -2.60 16.96
CA ALA A 162 -1.08 -1.55 17.27
C ALA A 162 -1.35 -0.92 18.65
N GLN A 163 -2.62 -0.67 18.98
CA GLN A 163 -3.03 -0.20 20.31
C GLN A 163 -2.62 -1.19 21.41
N ASN A 164 -2.93 -2.48 21.24
CA ASN A 164 -2.66 -3.51 22.24
C ASN A 164 -1.16 -3.77 22.46
N ASN A 165 -0.34 -3.64 21.40
CA ASN A 165 1.10 -3.93 21.49
C ASN A 165 1.94 -2.70 21.85
N LEU A 166 1.49 -1.50 21.46
CA LEU A 166 2.29 -0.28 21.57
C LEU A 166 1.71 0.74 22.56
N GLY A 167 0.38 0.85 22.65
CA GLY A 167 -0.33 1.95 23.32
C GLY A 167 0.13 2.15 24.76
N ASP A 168 -0.23 1.23 25.64
CA ASP A 168 0.09 1.33 27.07
C ASP A 168 1.60 1.19 27.35
N LYS A 169 2.29 0.37 26.55
CA LYS A 169 3.72 0.06 26.75
C LYS A 169 4.62 1.27 26.49
N TYR A 170 4.26 2.11 25.53
CA TYR A 170 5.08 3.25 25.09
C TYR A 170 4.40 4.61 25.27
N ASP A 171 3.24 4.66 25.92
CA ASP A 171 2.43 5.88 26.11
C ASP A 171 2.11 6.58 24.78
N VAL A 172 1.71 5.79 23.77
CA VAL A 172 1.37 6.29 22.42
C VAL A 172 -0.13 6.21 22.15
N ASP A 173 -0.74 7.35 21.84
CA ASP A 173 -2.18 7.46 21.58
C ASP A 173 -2.54 7.16 20.11
N LEU A 174 -2.78 5.88 19.83
CA LEU A 174 -3.10 5.37 18.51
C LEU A 174 -4.60 5.37 18.24
N LYS A 175 -5.09 6.35 17.48
CA LYS A 175 -6.52 6.50 17.12
C LYS A 175 -6.81 6.31 15.63
N ASP A 176 -5.80 6.46 14.78
CA ASP A 176 -5.90 6.37 13.33
C ASP A 176 -4.58 5.90 12.68
N PHE A 177 -4.53 5.80 11.35
CA PHE A 177 -3.31 5.58 10.55
C PHE A 177 -2.85 6.88 9.85
N GLY A 178 -3.06 8.02 10.50
CA GLY A 178 -2.78 9.34 9.95
C GLY A 178 -2.15 10.26 10.99
N SER A 179 -2.98 10.96 11.76
CA SER A 179 -2.51 11.96 12.72
C SER A 179 -1.75 11.35 13.89
N SER A 180 -2.15 10.17 14.37
CA SER A 180 -1.50 9.44 15.48
C SER A 180 -0.07 8.97 15.16
N TRP A 181 0.36 9.01 13.91
CA TRP A 181 1.68 8.54 13.47
C TRP A 181 2.61 9.68 13.06
N ARG A 182 2.10 10.93 13.09
CA ARG A 182 2.78 12.08 12.50
C ARG A 182 4.01 12.54 13.28
N ASP A 183 4.08 12.29 14.57
CA ASP A 183 5.21 12.65 15.43
C ASP A 183 6.36 11.63 15.42
N GLY A 184 6.13 10.47 14.78
CA GLY A 184 7.10 9.38 14.69
C GLY A 184 7.17 8.50 15.94
N ALA A 185 6.45 8.80 17.02
CA ALA A 185 6.53 8.04 18.28
C ALA A 185 6.05 6.59 18.08
N ALA A 186 4.92 6.41 17.39
CA ALA A 186 4.37 5.10 17.06
C ALA A 186 5.33 4.22 16.24
N PHE A 187 6.07 4.82 15.28
CA PHE A 187 7.04 4.07 14.47
C PHE A 187 8.26 3.66 15.28
N ASN A 188 8.79 4.55 16.12
CA ASN A 188 9.92 4.20 17.00
C ASN A 188 9.49 3.14 18.03
N ALA A 189 8.30 3.25 18.61
CA ALA A 189 7.74 2.24 19.52
C ALA A 189 7.66 0.86 18.83
N MET A 190 7.26 0.81 17.56
CA MET A 190 7.20 -0.44 16.79
C MET A 190 8.60 -1.05 16.61
N VAL A 191 9.60 -0.24 16.24
CA VAL A 191 10.99 -0.72 16.09
C VAL A 191 11.54 -1.20 17.43
N HIS A 192 11.37 -0.42 18.51
CA HIS A 192 11.79 -0.80 19.86
C HIS A 192 11.11 -2.11 20.33
N ASN A 193 9.87 -2.37 19.92
CA ASN A 193 9.17 -3.60 20.30
C ASN A 193 9.75 -4.84 19.61
N ILE A 194 10.39 -4.67 18.45
CA ILE A 194 11.11 -5.72 17.72
C ILE A 194 12.51 -5.89 18.30
N ASP A 195 13.26 -4.78 18.41
CA ASP A 195 14.59 -4.74 18.99
C ASP A 195 14.82 -3.39 19.72
N PRO A 196 14.88 -3.40 21.06
CA PRO A 196 15.14 -2.21 21.87
C PRO A 196 16.47 -1.49 21.55
N SER A 197 17.46 -2.19 20.99
CA SER A 197 18.79 -1.63 20.74
C SER A 197 18.84 -0.69 19.52
N LEU A 198 17.82 -0.73 18.67
CA LEU A 198 17.80 0.00 17.40
C LEU A 198 17.35 1.47 17.53
N VAL A 199 16.64 1.81 18.61
CA VAL A 199 16.06 3.15 18.80
C VAL A 199 16.09 3.59 20.26
N ASP A 200 16.23 4.91 20.45
CA ASP A 200 16.18 5.55 21.77
C ASP A 200 14.82 6.26 21.94
N MET A 201 13.97 5.70 22.81
CA MET A 201 12.64 6.23 23.08
C MET A 201 12.67 7.50 23.95
N ASP A 202 13.71 7.70 24.76
CA ASP A 202 13.83 8.89 25.63
C ASP A 202 14.18 10.13 24.80
N ALA A 203 14.94 9.95 23.72
CA ALA A 203 15.30 11.03 22.80
C ALA A 203 14.11 11.61 22.01
N LEU A 204 12.97 10.90 21.92
CA LEU A 204 11.83 11.30 21.08
C LEU A 204 11.28 12.68 21.43
N ARG A 205 11.24 13.03 22.72
CA ARG A 205 10.71 14.32 23.21
C ARG A 205 11.58 15.51 22.82
N SER A 206 12.86 15.26 22.54
CA SER A 206 13.85 16.28 22.18
C SER A 206 13.97 16.49 20.66
N ARG A 207 13.47 15.54 19.87
CA ARG A 207 13.58 15.51 18.42
C ARG A 207 12.33 16.09 17.76
N SER A 208 12.51 16.63 16.56
CA SER A 208 11.39 17.00 15.69
C SER A 208 10.70 15.75 15.13
N ASN A 209 9.44 15.91 14.70
CA ASN A 209 8.68 14.84 14.03
C ASN A 209 9.44 14.19 12.86
N ARG A 210 10.14 15.02 12.06
CA ARG A 210 10.90 14.53 10.91
C ARG A 210 12.07 13.65 11.35
N GLU A 211 12.81 14.07 12.37
CA GLU A 211 13.95 13.31 12.90
C GLU A 211 13.48 11.98 13.51
N ASN A 212 12.35 11.98 14.21
CA ASN A 212 11.78 10.73 14.74
C ASN A 212 11.37 9.76 13.63
N LEU A 213 10.73 10.26 12.56
CA LEU A 213 10.35 9.44 11.41
C LEU A 213 11.58 8.88 10.68
N GLU A 214 12.58 9.73 10.43
CA GLU A 214 13.83 9.31 9.77
C GLU A 214 14.57 8.26 10.59
N ALA A 215 14.68 8.44 11.91
CA ALA A 215 15.33 7.47 12.80
C ALA A 215 14.65 6.10 12.75
N ALA A 216 13.31 6.06 12.86
CA ALA A 216 12.56 4.80 12.81
C ALA A 216 12.70 4.10 11.45
N PHE A 217 12.60 4.83 10.34
CA PHE A 217 12.70 4.23 9.01
C PHE A 217 14.12 3.75 8.69
N GLN A 218 15.16 4.49 9.09
CA GLN A 218 16.55 4.04 8.95
C GLN A 218 16.82 2.77 9.78
N ALA A 219 16.31 2.71 10.99
CA ALA A 219 16.46 1.53 11.85
C ALA A 219 15.77 0.29 11.24
N ALA A 220 14.64 0.47 10.57
CA ALA A 220 13.85 -0.60 9.96
C ALA A 220 14.37 -1.09 8.58
N GLU A 221 15.30 -0.37 7.95
CA GLU A 221 15.87 -0.75 6.64
C GLU A 221 17.03 -1.78 6.73
N ASN A 222 17.47 -2.15 7.94
CA ASN A 222 18.60 -3.07 8.18
C ASN A 222 18.19 -4.55 8.35
#